data_AF-A0A949LGL8-F1
#
_entry.id   AF-A0A949LGL8-F1
#
_cell.length_a   1.000
_cell.length_b   1.000
_cell.length_c   1.000
_cell.angle_alpha   90.00
_cell.angle_beta   90.00
_cell.angle_gamma   90.00
#
_symmetry.space_group_name_H-M   'P 1'
#
loop_
_entity.id
_entity.type
_entity.pdbx_description
1 polymer ?
#
loop_
_entity_poly.entity_id
_entity_poly.type
_entity_poly.pdbx_seq_one_letter_code
_entity_poly.pdbx_strand_id
1 'polypeptide(L)'
;PFNGGRGRGPSGTDFYSVHHSIDAWVAANGCRPIPQTTPLPDRADDGLIVKQTLYASGRDGAEVVLVVIEGGGHTWPGREPRMRVLGASTRDISANDMMWEFFQRHPMK
;
A
#
# COMPACT_ATOMS: atom_id res chain seq x y z
N PRO A 1 -1.85 7.68 10.18
CA PRO A 1 -2.05 8.68 9.10
C PRO A 1 -0.96 8.49 8.03
N PHE A 2 -1.23 8.86 6.76
CA PHE A 2 -0.26 8.61 5.68
C PHE A 2 1.11 9.27 5.93
N ASN A 3 1.09 10.52 6.41
CA ASN A 3 2.29 11.28 6.76
C ASN A 3 2.80 11.01 8.19
N GLY A 4 2.28 9.98 8.87
CA GLY A 4 2.62 9.68 10.26
C GLY A 4 2.00 10.67 11.25
N GLY A 5 2.65 10.82 12.40
CA GLY A 5 2.25 11.75 13.47
C GLY A 5 1.41 11.11 14.58
N ARG A 6 0.97 11.95 15.52
CA ARG A 6 0.26 11.51 16.71
C ARG A 6 -1.14 11.01 16.39
N GLY A 7 -1.45 9.80 16.84
CA GLY A 7 -2.76 9.19 16.75
C GLY A 7 -3.82 9.95 17.53
N ARG A 8 -5.06 9.94 17.02
CA ARG A 8 -6.22 10.57 17.68
C ARG A 8 -6.95 9.66 18.67
N GLY A 9 -6.44 8.45 18.86
CA GLY A 9 -7.00 7.49 19.82
C GLY A 9 -6.54 7.78 21.27
N PRO A 10 -7.13 7.08 22.27
CA PRO A 10 -6.83 7.31 23.69
C PRO A 10 -5.36 7.13 24.05
N SER A 11 -4.64 6.28 23.30
CA SER A 11 -3.22 6.04 23.53
C SER A 11 -2.32 7.19 23.07
N GLY A 12 -2.79 8.07 22.17
CA GLY A 12 -1.97 9.13 21.59
C GLY A 12 -0.69 8.62 20.93
N THR A 13 -0.69 7.38 20.42
CA THR A 13 0.51 6.73 19.85
C THR A 13 1.06 7.51 18.67
N ASP A 14 2.37 7.74 18.64
CA ASP A 14 3.05 8.34 17.50
C ASP A 14 3.33 7.28 16.42
N PHE A 15 2.91 7.56 15.19
CA PHE A 15 3.09 6.66 14.05
C PHE A 15 4.15 7.21 13.10
N TYR A 16 5.00 6.32 12.60
CA TYR A 16 5.84 6.62 11.44
C TYR A 16 4.99 6.88 10.20
N SER A 17 5.55 7.67 9.27
CA SER A 17 4.93 7.88 7.96
C SER A 17 5.02 6.62 7.10
N VAL A 18 4.18 6.57 6.06
CA VAL A 18 4.27 5.54 5.02
C VAL A 18 5.64 5.57 4.36
N HIS A 19 6.14 6.77 4.03
CA HIS A 19 7.48 6.96 3.48
C HIS A 19 8.58 6.37 4.37
N HIS A 20 8.57 6.68 5.67
CA HIS A 20 9.54 6.13 6.61
C HIS A 20 9.49 4.59 6.64
N SER A 21 8.29 4.02 6.63
CA SER A 21 8.10 2.57 6.66
C SER A 21 8.60 1.90 5.38
N ILE A 22 8.34 2.50 4.21
CA ILE A 22 8.81 1.99 2.92
C ILE A 22 10.32 2.10 2.80
N ASP A 23 10.92 3.22 3.21
CA ASP A 23 12.37 3.39 3.20
C ASP A 23 13.07 2.33 4.06
N ALA A 24 12.49 1.99 5.22
CA ALA A 24 12.98 0.91 6.07
C ALA A 24 12.95 -0.45 5.36
N TRP A 25 11.86 -0.79 4.66
CA TRP A 25 11.76 -2.03 3.88
C TRP A 25 12.71 -2.06 2.68
N VAL A 26 12.83 -0.95 1.95
CA VAL A 26 13.76 -0.81 0.83
C VAL A 26 15.20 -1.05 1.30
N ALA A 27 15.60 -0.46 2.42
CA ALA A 27 16.91 -0.70 3.03
C ALA A 27 17.08 -2.14 3.51
N ALA A 28 16.06 -2.69 4.19
CA ALA A 28 16.06 -4.06 4.72
C ALA A 28 16.15 -5.12 3.62
N ASN A 29 15.66 -4.83 2.41
CA ASN A 29 15.74 -5.72 1.25
C ASN A 29 16.90 -5.35 0.29
N GLY A 30 17.59 -4.23 0.51
CA GLY A 30 18.65 -3.75 -0.38
C GLY A 30 18.16 -3.35 -1.76
N CYS A 31 16.90 -2.94 -1.88
CA CYS A 31 16.32 -2.47 -3.13
C CYS A 31 16.91 -1.12 -3.55
N ARG A 32 16.90 -0.84 -4.85
CA ARG A 32 17.33 0.47 -5.37
C ARG A 32 16.35 1.55 -4.90
N PRO A 33 16.81 2.68 -4.32
CA PRO A 33 15.94 3.74 -3.80
C PRO A 33 15.35 4.65 -4.90
N ILE A 34 15.28 4.15 -6.14
CA ILE A 34 14.71 4.87 -7.29
C ILE A 34 13.49 4.07 -7.72
N PRO A 35 12.29 4.46 -7.27
CA PRO A 35 11.09 3.72 -7.57
C PRO A 35 10.52 4.03 -8.95
N GLN A 36 9.69 3.13 -9.45
CA GLN A 36 8.78 3.39 -10.55
C GLN A 36 7.34 3.48 -10.01
N THR A 37 6.72 4.64 -10.16
CA THR A 37 5.30 4.85 -9.81
C THR A 37 4.43 4.75 -11.06
N THR A 38 3.31 4.03 -10.98
CA THR A 38 2.37 3.85 -12.09
C THR A 38 0.94 3.91 -11.55
N PRO A 39 0.04 4.71 -12.17
CA PRO A 39 -1.38 4.63 -11.84
C PRO A 39 -1.94 3.28 -12.29
N LEU A 40 -2.80 2.68 -11.47
CA LEU A 40 -3.53 1.48 -11.85
C LEU A 40 -4.81 1.85 -12.61
N PRO A 41 -5.37 0.94 -13.44
CA PRO A 41 -6.59 1.21 -14.18
C PRO A 41 -7.76 1.53 -13.24
N ASP A 42 -8.42 2.64 -13.51
CA ASP A 42 -9.70 3.02 -12.90
C ASP A 42 -10.83 2.24 -13.59
N ARG A 43 -11.46 1.33 -12.84
CA ARG A 43 -12.46 0.38 -13.31
C ARG A 43 -13.80 0.55 -12.61
N ALA A 44 -13.81 1.22 -11.46
CA ALA A 44 -14.98 1.41 -10.62
C ALA A 44 -15.32 2.90 -10.52
N ASP A 45 -16.60 3.23 -10.67
CA ASP A 45 -17.10 4.59 -10.43
C ASP A 45 -17.21 4.86 -8.91
N ASP A 46 -16.06 4.92 -8.23
CA ASP A 46 -15.94 5.23 -6.80
C ASP A 46 -15.12 6.50 -6.52
N GLY A 47 -14.54 7.11 -7.57
CA GLY A 47 -13.84 8.39 -7.51
C GLY A 47 -12.50 8.34 -6.80
N LEU A 48 -11.94 7.13 -6.58
CA LEU A 48 -10.65 6.92 -5.95
C LEU A 48 -9.55 6.74 -6.99
N ILE A 49 -8.32 7.08 -6.61
CA ILE A 49 -7.16 6.90 -7.49
C ILE A 49 -6.20 5.93 -6.84
N VAL A 50 -5.84 4.87 -7.56
CA VAL A 50 -4.88 3.86 -7.08
C VAL A 50 -3.55 4.03 -7.81
N LYS A 51 -2.46 4.14 -7.05
CA LYS A 51 -1.09 4.22 -7.55
C LYS A 51 -0.26 3.09 -6.96
N GLN A 52 0.55 2.46 -7.79
CA GLN A 52 1.55 1.47 -7.36
C GLN A 52 2.95 2.05 -7.53
N THR A 53 3.78 1.91 -6.51
CA THR A 53 5.18 2.32 -6.51
C THR A 53 6.05 1.09 -6.27
N LEU A 54 6.90 0.74 -7.25
CA LEU A 54 7.79 -0.41 -7.21
C LEU A 54 9.24 0.02 -6.93
N TYR A 55 9.86 -0.59 -5.93
CA TYR A 55 11.30 -0.54 -5.66
C TYR A 55 11.90 -1.92 -5.98
N ALA A 56 12.64 -2.01 -7.09
CA ALA A 56 13.16 -3.25 -7.62
C ALA A 56 14.66 -3.45 -7.31
N SER A 57 15.22 -4.54 -7.86
CA SER A 57 16.65 -4.86 -7.78
C SER A 57 17.18 -5.03 -6.35
N GLY A 58 16.38 -5.61 -5.45
CA GLY A 58 16.81 -5.97 -4.11
C GLY A 58 17.67 -7.24 -4.09
N ARG A 59 18.23 -7.54 -2.91
CA ARG A 59 18.98 -8.78 -2.67
C ARG A 59 18.12 -9.99 -3.00
N ASP A 60 18.72 -10.99 -3.63
CA ASP A 60 18.07 -12.24 -4.04
C ASP A 60 16.82 -12.08 -4.93
N GLY A 61 16.70 -10.93 -5.62
CA GLY A 61 15.55 -10.60 -6.46
C GLY A 61 14.39 -9.97 -5.70
N ALA A 62 14.57 -9.59 -4.44
CA ALA A 62 13.55 -8.93 -3.64
C ALA A 62 13.06 -7.62 -4.27
N GLU A 63 11.78 -7.33 -4.09
CA GLU A 63 11.16 -6.07 -4.44
C GLU A 63 10.30 -5.55 -3.28
N VAL A 64 10.10 -4.24 -3.22
CA VAL A 64 9.14 -3.61 -2.30
C VAL A 64 8.09 -2.88 -3.14
N VAL A 65 6.82 -3.18 -2.89
CA VAL A 65 5.70 -2.57 -3.60
C VAL A 65 4.84 -1.80 -2.60
N LEU A 66 4.65 -0.51 -2.85
CA LEU A 66 3.68 0.33 -2.14
C LEU A 66 2.46 0.54 -3.04
N VAL A 67 1.27 0.27 -2.53
CA VAL A 67 0.00 0.63 -3.18
C VAL A 67 -0.67 1.73 -2.36
N VAL A 68 -0.96 2.86 -3.00
CA VAL A 68 -1.62 4.03 -2.39
C VAL A 68 -2.98 4.22 -3.03
N ILE A 69 -4.00 4.41 -2.19
CA ILE A 69 -5.36 4.74 -2.61
C ILE A 69 -5.67 6.14 -2.11
N GLU A 70 -5.69 7.10 -3.04
CA GLU A 70 -5.99 8.50 -2.74
C GLU A 70 -7.50 8.67 -2.54
N GLY A 71 -7.90 9.36 -1.47
CA GLY A 71 -9.31 9.47 -1.06
C GLY A 71 -9.86 8.24 -0.32
N GLY A 72 -9.07 7.15 -0.22
CA GLY A 72 -9.46 5.93 0.46
C GLY A 72 -9.60 6.11 1.98
N GLY A 73 -10.56 5.38 2.55
CA GLY A 73 -10.73 5.25 4.00
C GLY A 73 -9.84 4.17 4.62
N HIS A 74 -10.09 3.87 5.90
CA HIS A 74 -9.52 2.73 6.60
C HIS A 74 -10.28 1.43 6.28
N THR A 75 -10.29 1.07 4.99
CA THR A 75 -11.09 -0.01 4.42
C THR A 75 -10.20 -1.06 3.76
N TRP A 76 -10.79 -2.21 3.39
CA TRP A 76 -10.09 -3.27 2.65
C TRP A 76 -10.45 -3.20 1.16
N PRO A 77 -9.49 -2.91 0.26
CA PRO A 77 -9.74 -2.77 -1.17
C PRO A 77 -10.25 -4.06 -1.82
N GLY A 78 -11.17 -3.91 -2.79
CA GLY A 78 -11.78 -5.03 -3.53
C GLY A 78 -13.18 -5.41 -3.03
N ARG A 79 -13.71 -4.69 -2.04
CA ARG A 79 -15.06 -4.87 -1.52
C ARG A 79 -15.59 -3.60 -0.90
N GLU A 80 -16.92 -3.51 -0.85
CA GLU A 80 -17.57 -2.46 -0.09
C GLU A 80 -17.32 -2.63 1.42
N PRO A 81 -17.09 -1.53 2.15
CA PRO A 81 -16.87 -1.60 3.59
C PRO A 81 -18.18 -1.89 4.29
N ARG A 82 -18.17 -2.84 5.23
CA ARG A 82 -19.35 -3.15 6.07
C ARG A 82 -19.78 -1.98 6.95
N MET A 83 -18.84 -1.12 7.33
CA MET A 83 -19.07 0.03 8.21
C MET A 83 -18.67 1.30 7.49
N ARG A 84 -19.64 2.18 7.19
CA ARG A 84 -19.40 3.44 6.48
C ARG A 84 -18.45 4.40 7.22
N VAL A 85 -18.36 4.29 8.55
CA VAL A 85 -17.45 5.10 9.39
C VAL A 85 -15.96 4.89 9.04
N LEU A 86 -15.63 3.78 8.37
CA LEU A 86 -14.28 3.51 7.90
C LEU A 86 -13.88 4.37 6.69
N GLY A 87 -14.84 5.02 6.01
CA GLY A 87 -14.59 5.82 4.82
C GLY A 87 -14.78 5.03 3.52
N ALA A 88 -14.31 5.61 2.40
CA ALA A 88 -14.46 5.03 1.07
C ALA A 88 -13.57 3.79 0.88
N SER A 89 -13.96 2.91 -0.04
CA SER A 89 -13.18 1.73 -0.46
C SER A 89 -13.20 1.67 -1.97
N THR A 90 -12.08 1.31 -2.58
CA THR A 90 -12.00 1.12 -4.03
C THR A 90 -12.36 -0.31 -4.42
N ARG A 91 -12.99 -0.47 -5.59
CA ARG A 91 -13.18 -1.76 -6.27
C ARG A 91 -12.27 -1.97 -7.47
N ASP A 92 -11.36 -1.04 -7.75
CA ASP A 92 -10.41 -1.11 -8.87
C ASP A 92 -9.41 -2.27 -8.73
N ILE A 93 -9.10 -2.61 -7.47
CA ILE A 93 -8.13 -3.64 -7.12
C ILE A 93 -8.69 -4.59 -6.07
N SER A 94 -8.19 -5.82 -6.07
CA SER A 94 -8.34 -6.78 -4.97
C SER A 94 -7.02 -6.86 -4.21
N ALA A 95 -6.99 -6.35 -2.98
CA ALA A 95 -5.78 -6.42 -2.16
C ALA A 95 -5.36 -7.88 -1.90
N ASN A 96 -6.33 -8.79 -1.83
CA ASN A 96 -6.07 -10.23 -1.66
C ASN A 96 -5.32 -10.79 -2.86
N ASP A 97 -5.81 -10.54 -4.08
CA ASP A 97 -5.22 -11.09 -5.29
C ASP A 97 -3.84 -10.49 -5.55
N MET A 98 -3.68 -9.18 -5.33
CA MET A 98 -2.38 -8.52 -5.45
C MET A 98 -1.33 -9.11 -4.49
N MET A 99 -1.69 -9.31 -3.21
CA MET A 99 -0.78 -9.94 -2.25
C MET A 99 -0.47 -11.39 -2.64
N TRP A 100 -1.49 -12.14 -3.08
CA TRP A 100 -1.32 -13.52 -3.51
C TRP A 100 -0.37 -13.64 -4.72
N GLU A 101 -0.57 -12.81 -5.75
CA GLU A 101 0.31 -12.72 -6.91
C GLU A 101 1.74 -12.29 -6.54
N PHE A 102 1.89 -11.37 -5.58
CA PHE A 102 3.20 -11.01 -5.05
C PHE A 102 3.91 -12.22 -4.44
N PHE A 103 3.29 -12.93 -3.50
CA PHE A 103 3.94 -14.05 -2.83
C PHE A 103 4.19 -15.25 -3.75
N GLN A 104 3.35 -15.46 -4.77
CA GLN A 104 3.63 -16.48 -5.79
C GLN A 104 4.87 -16.16 -6.63
N ARG A 105 5.13 -14.88 -6.92
CA ARG A 105 6.36 -14.43 -7.62
C ARG A 105 7.59 -14.42 -6.72
N HIS A 106 7.40 -14.37 -5.40
CA HIS A 106 8.45 -14.35 -4.38
C HIS A 106 8.31 -15.51 -3.39
N PRO A 107 8.40 -16.78 -3.85
CA PRO A 107 8.31 -17.92 -2.95
C PRO A 107 9.48 -17.89 -1.97
N MET A 108 9.17 -18.20 -0.70
CA MET A 108 10.20 -18.42 0.32
C MET A 108 11.07 -19.59 -0.12
N LYS A 109 12.38 -19.36 -0.19
CA LYS A 109 13.38 -20.36 -0.56
C LYS A 109 13.89 -21.11 0.66
#